data_AF-A0A6P2FF13-F1
#
_entry.id   AF-A0A6P2FF13-F1
#
_cell.length_a   1.000
_cell.length_b   1.000
_cell.length_c   1.000
_cell.angle_alpha   90.00
_cell.angle_beta   90.00
_cell.angle_gamma   90.00
#
_symmetry.space_group_name_H-M   'P 1'
#
loop_
_entity.id
_entity.type
_entity.pdbx_description
1 polymer ?
#
loop_
_entity_poly.entity_id
_entity_poly.type
_entity_poly.pdbx_seq_one_letter_code
_entity_poly.pdbx_strand_id
1 'polypeptide(L)'
;MTVLELLTHGDGVSRSVAVLLLMMSVASWVVILWKAWLLRGGTRDVVRSIAAFWQSASLGDAEERLRGFDRAALVWPAVSAVRQLGAQPDPATLGGAVARGQRLTRVLRDALHAALRRLQSGQILLATVGATAPFVGLLGTVWGIYGALTAIAGETGGFTIDKVAGPVGEALIMTAFGLAVAIPAVLAYNVFGRVVSRIEAELEGFAHDLLGALGEDPAPEAPLPPPARCPRSRPGHLPWHSVAPPSAAAPPAAARSAPAGSGRCRTSTSRRWWT
;
A
#
# COMPACT_ATOMS: atom_id res chain seq x y z
N MET A 1 -27.28 44.99 6.35
CA MET A 1 -27.06 44.27 7.61
C MET A 1 -25.75 43.50 7.48
N THR A 2 -24.67 43.95 8.11
CA THR A 2 -23.35 43.29 8.02
C THR A 2 -23.32 42.00 8.83
N VAL A 3 -22.59 40.98 8.36
CA VAL A 3 -22.36 39.69 9.08
C VAL A 3 -21.89 39.92 10.54
N LEU A 4 -21.25 41.06 10.80
CA LEU A 4 -20.83 41.51 12.12
C LEU A 4 -22.01 41.87 13.06
N GLU A 5 -23.09 42.46 12.55
CA GLU A 5 -24.30 42.79 13.34
C GLU A 5 -25.08 41.52 13.72
N LEU A 6 -25.11 40.53 12.84
CA LEU A 6 -25.69 39.21 13.11
C LEU A 6 -24.96 38.48 14.24
N LEU A 7 -23.63 38.63 14.31
CA LEU A 7 -22.78 38.04 15.35
C LEU A 7 -22.81 38.81 16.68
N THR A 8 -23.22 40.08 16.67
CA THR A 8 -23.37 40.90 17.90
C THR A 8 -24.78 40.88 18.48
N HIS A 9 -25.80 40.52 17.69
CA HIS A 9 -27.20 40.39 18.16
C HIS A 9 -27.74 38.96 18.24
N GLY A 10 -27.03 37.96 17.71
CA GLY A 10 -27.43 36.55 17.81
C GLY A 10 -27.17 35.94 19.19
N ASP A 11 -28.12 35.13 19.66
CA ASP A 11 -28.01 34.31 20.89
C ASP A 11 -26.65 33.60 20.98
N GLY A 12 -26.07 33.49 22.19
CA GLY A 12 -24.73 32.90 22.38
C GLY A 12 -24.55 31.49 21.79
N VAL A 13 -25.64 30.74 21.61
CA VAL A 13 -25.65 29.41 20.96
C VAL A 13 -25.50 29.50 19.44
N SER A 14 -26.17 30.42 18.74
CA SER A 14 -26.05 30.52 17.28
C SER A 14 -24.64 30.93 16.87
N ARG A 15 -24.04 31.84 17.65
CA ARG A 15 -22.64 32.27 17.47
C ARG A 15 -21.65 31.13 17.72
N SER A 16 -21.88 30.29 18.73
CA SER A 16 -20.99 29.15 19.00
C SER A 16 -21.05 28.10 17.87
N VAL A 17 -22.25 27.82 17.35
CA VAL A 17 -22.46 26.94 16.19
C VAL A 17 -21.77 27.50 14.94
N ALA A 18 -21.90 28.80 14.65
CA ALA A 18 -21.24 29.45 13.52
C ALA A 18 -19.71 29.36 13.62
N VAL A 19 -19.15 29.65 14.80
CA VAL A 19 -17.70 29.56 15.05
C VAL A 19 -17.21 28.11 14.90
N LEU A 20 -17.97 27.13 15.40
CA LEU A 20 -17.65 25.72 15.27
C LEU A 20 -17.61 25.29 13.79
N LEU A 21 -18.63 25.64 13.00
CA LEU A 21 -18.66 25.36 11.56
C LEU A 21 -17.48 26.02 10.82
N LEU A 22 -17.14 27.26 11.19
CA LEU A 22 -15.99 27.96 10.62
C LEU A 22 -14.67 27.24 10.94
N MET A 23 -14.46 26.82 12.19
CA MET A 23 -13.27 26.05 12.59
C MET A 23 -13.19 24.72 11.84
N MET A 24 -14.30 23.99 11.70
CA MET A 24 -14.36 22.74 10.94
C MET A 24 -14.04 22.96 9.46
N SER A 25 -14.55 24.05 8.87
CA SER A 25 -14.26 24.45 7.49
C SER A 25 -12.78 24.73 7.27
N VAL A 26 -12.18 25.57 8.11
CA VAL A 26 -10.76 25.93 8.01
C VAL A 26 -9.88 24.70 8.21
N ALA A 27 -10.16 23.88 9.23
CA ALA A 27 -9.41 22.65 9.48
C ALA A 27 -9.51 21.67 8.29
N SER A 28 -10.70 21.50 7.72
CA SER A 28 -10.92 20.68 6.53
C SER A 28 -10.08 21.19 5.36
N TRP A 29 -10.17 22.47 5.01
CA TRP A 29 -9.41 23.05 3.90
C TRP A 29 -7.90 22.96 4.06
N VAL A 30 -7.38 23.20 5.28
CA VAL A 30 -5.95 23.05 5.57
C VAL A 30 -5.50 21.61 5.33
N VAL A 31 -6.25 20.63 5.83
CA VAL A 31 -5.95 19.21 5.60
C VAL A 31 -6.06 18.85 4.12
N ILE A 32 -7.07 19.35 3.40
CA ILE A 32 -7.25 19.10 1.96
C ILE A 32 -6.05 19.57 1.17
N LEU A 33 -5.61 20.82 1.36
CA LEU A 33 -4.51 21.42 0.61
C LEU A 33 -3.18 20.73 0.94
N TRP A 34 -2.89 20.54 2.22
CA TRP A 34 -1.66 19.86 2.66
C TRP A 34 -1.60 18.41 2.14
N LYS A 35 -2.69 17.66 2.30
CA LYS A 35 -2.76 16.24 1.88
C LYS A 35 -2.75 16.10 0.35
N ALA A 36 -3.40 17.01 -0.38
CA ALA A 36 -3.33 17.04 -1.84
C ALA A 36 -1.90 17.28 -2.34
N TRP A 37 -1.13 18.16 -1.70
CA TRP A 37 0.27 18.38 -2.04
C TRP A 37 1.13 17.14 -1.74
N LEU A 38 0.96 16.54 -0.55
CA LEU A 38 1.67 15.33 -0.13
C LEU A 38 1.40 14.15 -1.08
N LEU A 39 0.14 13.86 -1.40
CA LEU A 39 -0.25 12.72 -2.23
C LEU A 39 0.16 12.90 -3.70
N ARG A 40 0.11 14.13 -4.24
CA ARG A 40 0.55 14.42 -5.62
C ARG A 40 2.04 14.14 -5.83
N GLY A 41 2.88 14.45 -4.85
CA GLY A 41 4.30 14.07 -4.85
C GLY A 41 4.48 12.58 -4.59
N GLY A 42 3.89 12.10 -3.49
CA GLY A 42 4.09 10.74 -2.99
C GLY A 42 3.79 9.63 -4.00
N THR A 43 2.71 9.71 -4.79
CA THR A 43 2.41 8.67 -5.79
C THR A 43 3.50 8.56 -6.87
N ARG A 44 4.04 9.69 -7.34
CA ARG A 44 5.13 9.70 -8.34
C ARG A 44 6.46 9.28 -7.72
N ASP A 45 6.70 9.77 -6.50
CA ASP A 45 7.95 9.51 -5.78
C ASP A 45 8.07 8.02 -5.42
N VAL A 46 6.98 7.33 -5.04
CA VAL A 46 6.99 5.89 -4.75
C VAL A 46 7.38 5.06 -5.98
N VAL A 47 6.73 5.27 -7.12
CA VAL A 47 7.04 4.50 -8.35
C VAL A 47 8.49 4.73 -8.79
N ARG A 48 8.96 5.99 -8.74
CA ARG A 48 10.34 6.34 -9.07
C ARG A 48 11.33 5.73 -8.08
N SER A 49 10.98 5.70 -6.79
CA SER A 49 11.78 5.14 -5.70
C SER A 49 11.96 3.62 -5.87
N ILE A 50 10.88 2.90 -6.17
CA ILE A 50 10.92 1.46 -6.45
C ILE A 50 11.81 1.19 -7.67
N ALA A 51 11.66 1.94 -8.75
CA ALA A 51 12.52 1.79 -9.93
C ALA A 51 14.01 2.08 -9.64
N ALA A 52 14.29 3.13 -8.86
CA ALA A 52 15.66 3.48 -8.47
C ALA A 52 16.29 2.44 -7.53
N PHE A 53 15.49 1.80 -6.67
CA PHE A 53 15.93 0.70 -5.81
C PHE A 53 16.42 -0.49 -6.64
N TRP A 54 15.64 -0.94 -7.64
CA TRP A 54 16.02 -2.07 -8.50
C TRP A 54 17.25 -1.80 -9.39
N GLN A 55 17.60 -0.52 -9.59
CA GLN A 55 18.79 -0.10 -10.34
C GLN A 55 20.02 0.12 -9.45
N SER A 56 19.89 -0.02 -8.12
CA SER A 56 20.98 0.19 -7.18
C SER A 56 21.87 -1.05 -7.06
N ALA A 57 23.17 -0.84 -6.86
CA ALA A 57 24.13 -1.94 -6.75
C ALA A 57 24.19 -2.55 -5.34
N SER A 58 23.68 -1.84 -4.32
CA SER A 58 23.66 -2.30 -2.94
C SER A 58 22.53 -1.64 -2.14
N LEU A 59 22.11 -2.27 -1.03
CA LEU A 59 21.10 -1.71 -0.12
C LEU A 59 21.52 -0.34 0.48
N GLY A 60 22.82 -0.09 0.64
CA GLY A 60 23.35 1.19 1.13
C GLY A 60 23.18 2.32 0.10
N ASP A 61 23.58 2.06 -1.15
CA ASP A 61 23.40 2.98 -2.29
C ASP A 61 21.90 3.23 -2.58
N ALA A 62 21.07 2.20 -2.44
CA ALA A 62 19.62 2.32 -2.55
C ALA A 62 19.06 3.31 -1.50
N GLU A 63 19.44 3.16 -0.24
CA GLU A 63 18.96 4.02 0.85
C GLU A 63 19.37 5.49 0.66
N GLU A 64 20.62 5.74 0.26
CA GLU A 64 21.11 7.10 0.05
C GLU A 64 20.37 7.80 -1.09
N ARG A 65 20.15 7.10 -2.21
CA ARG A 65 19.32 7.62 -3.32
C ARG A 65 17.89 7.87 -2.87
N LEU A 66 17.29 6.92 -2.15
CA LEU A 66 15.91 7.02 -1.68
C LEU A 66 15.69 8.19 -0.73
N ARG A 67 16.64 8.52 0.16
CA ARG A 67 16.53 9.69 1.06
C ARG A 67 16.40 11.02 0.29
N GLY A 68 16.95 11.12 -0.91
CA GLY A 68 16.83 12.29 -1.77
C GLY A 68 15.50 12.37 -2.54
N PHE A 69 14.91 11.23 -2.90
CA PHE A 69 13.70 11.16 -3.72
C PHE A 69 12.41 11.00 -2.91
N ASP A 70 12.45 10.30 -1.78
CA ASP A 70 11.29 9.93 -0.98
C ASP A 70 11.09 10.90 0.20
N ARG A 71 10.62 12.11 -0.12
CA ARG A 71 10.34 13.16 0.88
C ARG A 71 9.23 12.78 1.85
N ALA A 72 8.28 11.95 1.40
CA ALA A 72 7.19 11.45 2.22
C ALA A 72 7.60 10.29 3.13
N ALA A 73 8.81 9.74 2.91
CA ALA A 73 9.40 8.68 3.70
C ALA A 73 8.49 7.43 3.76
N LEU A 74 8.14 6.95 2.58
CA LEU A 74 7.24 5.83 2.30
C LEU A 74 8.00 4.53 1.98
N VAL A 75 9.12 4.65 1.29
CA VAL A 75 9.92 3.53 0.75
C VAL A 75 11.25 3.40 1.50
N TRP A 76 11.96 4.51 1.76
CA TRP A 76 13.28 4.45 2.39
C TRP A 76 13.28 3.80 3.79
N PRO A 77 12.25 3.97 4.65
CA PRO A 77 12.24 3.31 5.96
C PRO A 77 12.23 1.79 5.82
N ALA A 78 11.51 1.23 4.85
CA ALA A 78 11.49 -0.20 4.58
C ALA A 78 12.89 -0.70 4.17
N VAL A 79 13.56 0.00 3.26
CA VAL A 79 14.94 -0.35 2.85
C VAL A 79 15.93 -0.25 4.00
N SER A 80 15.82 0.79 4.83
CA SER A 80 16.69 0.95 6.01
C SER A 80 16.50 -0.17 7.02
N ALA A 81 15.26 -0.64 7.19
CA ALA A 81 14.92 -1.69 8.13
C ALA A 81 15.41 -3.07 7.63
N VAL A 82 15.30 -3.33 6.32
CA VAL A 82 15.91 -4.50 5.67
C VAL A 82 17.43 -4.48 5.80
N ARG A 83 18.07 -3.32 5.61
CA ARG A 83 19.53 -3.17 5.77
C ARG A 83 19.98 -3.49 7.19
N GLN A 84 19.24 -3.01 8.19
CA GLN A 84 19.53 -3.29 9.61
C GLN A 84 19.39 -4.78 9.94
N LEU A 85 18.48 -5.50 9.28
CA LEU A 85 18.35 -6.95 9.43
C LEU A 85 19.56 -7.73 8.89
N GLY A 86 20.30 -7.16 7.94
CA GLY A 86 21.53 -7.74 7.39
C GLY A 86 22.70 -7.74 8.38
N ALA A 87 22.65 -6.93 9.44
CA ALA A 87 23.60 -7.04 10.54
C ALA A 87 23.30 -8.33 11.33
N GLN A 88 24.27 -9.22 11.44
CA GLN A 88 24.10 -10.54 12.05
C GLN A 88 23.48 -10.42 13.45
N PRO A 89 22.26 -10.95 13.67
CA PRO A 89 21.66 -10.92 14.99
C PRO A 89 22.40 -11.90 15.91
N ASP A 90 22.58 -11.52 17.17
CA ASP A 90 23.15 -12.41 18.17
C ASP A 90 22.25 -13.66 18.30
N PRO A 91 22.76 -14.87 18.01
CA PRO A 91 21.99 -16.11 18.08
C PRO A 91 21.50 -16.41 19.49
N ALA A 92 22.05 -15.76 20.53
CA ALA A 92 21.58 -15.86 21.91
C ALA A 92 20.26 -15.11 22.19
N THR A 93 19.75 -14.34 21.22
CA THR A 93 18.49 -13.60 21.38
C THR A 93 17.28 -14.39 20.86
N LEU A 94 16.12 -14.19 21.48
CA LEU A 94 14.83 -14.73 20.97
C LEU A 94 14.55 -14.31 19.52
N GLY A 95 15.08 -13.15 19.09
CA GLY A 95 15.02 -12.70 17.70
C GLY A 95 15.93 -13.49 16.77
N GLY A 96 17.11 -13.91 17.23
CA GLY A 96 18.06 -14.75 16.48
C GLY A 96 17.51 -16.14 16.15
N ALA A 97 16.71 -16.72 17.05
CA ALA A 97 16.09 -18.04 16.89
C ALA A 97 15.00 -18.13 15.80
N VAL A 98 14.46 -17.00 15.36
CA VAL A 98 13.42 -16.92 14.32
C VAL A 98 14.05 -17.08 12.92
N ALA A 99 13.37 -17.73 11.97
CA ALA A 99 13.87 -17.83 10.59
C ALA A 99 14.06 -16.45 9.96
N ARG A 100 15.09 -16.29 9.12
CA ARG A 100 15.43 -15.01 8.47
C ARG A 100 14.23 -14.44 7.69
N GLY A 101 13.54 -15.28 6.91
CA GLY A 101 12.33 -14.91 6.19
C GLY A 101 11.24 -14.35 7.10
N GLN A 102 10.98 -14.97 8.26
CA GLN A 102 9.97 -14.46 9.21
C GLN A 102 10.35 -13.12 9.84
N ARG A 103 11.64 -12.90 10.15
CA ARG A 103 12.12 -11.58 10.60
C ARG A 103 11.94 -10.53 9.52
N LEU A 104 12.26 -10.87 8.27
CA LEU A 104 12.13 -9.98 7.12
C LEU A 104 10.66 -9.55 6.92
N THR A 105 9.73 -10.52 6.93
CA THR A 105 8.29 -10.25 6.85
C THR A 105 7.82 -9.30 7.95
N ARG A 106 8.27 -9.51 9.19
CA ARG A 106 7.89 -8.64 10.32
C ARG A 106 8.38 -7.21 10.12
N VAL A 107 9.64 -7.04 9.77
CA VAL A 107 10.26 -5.73 9.58
C VAL A 107 9.61 -4.97 8.42
N LEU A 108 9.35 -5.65 7.30
CA LEU A 108 8.66 -5.07 6.14
C LEU A 108 7.22 -4.66 6.49
N ARG A 109 6.49 -5.51 7.21
CA ARG A 109 5.13 -5.20 7.67
C ARG A 109 5.10 -3.99 8.61
N ASP A 110 6.03 -3.91 9.54
CA ASP A 110 6.15 -2.78 10.47
C ASP A 110 6.45 -1.48 9.72
N ALA A 111 7.33 -1.53 8.71
CA ALA A 111 7.64 -0.39 7.85
C ALA A 111 6.43 0.04 6.99
N LEU A 112 5.70 -0.91 6.38
CA LEU A 112 4.46 -0.66 5.64
C LEU A 112 3.42 0.01 6.54
N HIS A 113 3.15 -0.56 7.72
CA HIS A 113 2.20 0.01 8.67
C HIS A 113 2.61 1.43 9.11
N ALA A 114 3.91 1.70 9.27
CA ALA A 114 4.40 3.04 9.57
C ALA A 114 4.15 4.02 8.42
N ALA A 115 4.37 3.62 7.17
CA ALA A 115 4.05 4.42 5.99
C ALA A 115 2.55 4.70 5.88
N LEU A 116 1.70 3.68 6.09
CA LEU A 116 0.24 3.82 6.04
C LEU A 116 -0.29 4.78 7.11
N ARG A 117 0.22 4.71 8.35
CA ARG A 117 -0.16 5.66 9.41
C ARG A 117 0.09 7.12 8.98
N ARG A 118 1.17 7.39 8.25
CA ARG A 118 1.49 8.73 7.74
C ARG A 118 0.54 9.14 6.62
N LEU A 119 0.22 8.23 5.70
CA LEU A 119 -0.75 8.47 4.62
C LEU A 119 -2.18 8.69 5.12
N GLN A 120 -2.57 7.97 6.17
CA GLN A 120 -3.90 8.05 6.78
C GLN A 120 -4.06 9.26 7.72
N SER A 121 -2.99 10.00 7.99
CA SER A 121 -3.07 11.23 8.78
C SER A 121 -4.07 12.24 8.18
N GLY A 122 -4.83 12.91 9.05
CA GLY A 122 -5.89 13.87 8.67
C GLY A 122 -7.16 13.26 8.03
N GLN A 123 -7.17 11.97 7.66
CA GLN A 123 -8.34 11.34 7.04
C GLN A 123 -9.51 11.19 8.04
N ILE A 124 -9.19 10.91 9.31
CA ILE A 124 -10.17 10.86 10.40
C ILE A 124 -10.84 12.23 10.59
N LEU A 125 -10.08 13.32 10.50
CA LEU A 125 -10.63 14.68 10.60
C LEU A 125 -11.60 14.96 9.45
N LEU A 126 -11.24 14.63 8.21
CA LEU A 126 -12.12 14.81 7.05
C LEU A 126 -13.40 13.97 7.17
N ALA A 127 -13.29 12.71 7.62
CA ALA A 127 -14.43 11.84 7.84
C ALA A 127 -15.37 12.36 8.92
N THR A 128 -14.82 12.78 10.07
CA THR A 128 -15.60 13.31 11.19
C THR A 128 -16.25 14.64 10.83
N VAL A 129 -15.53 15.57 10.21
CA VAL A 129 -16.10 16.86 9.74
C VAL A 129 -17.20 16.61 8.71
N GLY A 130 -16.96 15.74 7.73
CA GLY A 130 -17.94 15.40 6.69
C GLY A 130 -19.23 14.79 7.25
N ALA A 131 -19.12 13.96 8.30
CA ALA A 131 -20.28 13.33 8.94
C ALA A 131 -21.00 14.25 9.93
N THR A 132 -20.30 15.14 10.62
CA THR A 132 -20.86 15.92 11.73
C THR A 132 -21.29 17.33 11.35
N ALA A 133 -20.66 17.98 10.36
CA ALA A 133 -20.96 19.35 9.96
C ALA A 133 -22.45 19.58 9.55
N PRO A 134 -23.13 18.66 8.85
CA PRO A 134 -24.55 18.84 8.54
C PRO A 134 -25.43 18.87 9.79
N PHE A 135 -25.12 18.05 10.80
CA PHE A 135 -25.86 18.02 12.07
C PHE A 135 -25.60 19.26 12.91
N VAL A 136 -24.39 19.81 12.85
CA VAL A 136 -24.07 21.10 13.49
C VAL A 136 -24.88 22.24 12.84
N GLY A 137 -25.00 22.24 11.51
CA GLY A 137 -25.88 23.18 10.80
C GLY A 137 -27.36 23.04 11.17
N LEU A 138 -27.85 21.79 11.24
CA LEU A 138 -29.21 21.48 11.68
C LEU A 138 -29.47 21.96 13.11
N LEU A 139 -28.54 21.75 14.04
CA LEU A 139 -28.65 22.26 15.42
C LEU A 139 -28.83 23.78 15.42
N GLY A 140 -28.09 24.49 14.58
CA GLY A 140 -28.22 25.93 14.43
C GLY A 140 -29.60 26.35 13.89
N THR A 141 -30.18 25.60 12.94
CA THR A 141 -31.57 25.86 12.50
C THR A 141 -32.58 25.67 13.63
N VAL A 142 -32.46 24.58 14.39
CA VAL A 142 -33.41 24.26 15.46
C VAL A 142 -33.37 25.35 16.53
N TRP A 143 -32.17 25.80 16.91
CA TRP A 143 -32.03 26.87 17.88
C TRP A 143 -32.54 28.21 17.35
N GLY A 144 -32.25 28.56 16.10
CA GLY A 144 -32.74 29.81 15.49
C GLY A 144 -34.26 29.89 15.43
N ILE A 145 -34.91 28.80 15.02
CA ILE A 145 -36.38 28.71 15.01
C ILE A 145 -36.94 28.76 16.44
N TYR A 146 -36.29 28.08 17.39
CA TYR A 146 -36.69 28.13 18.80
C TYR A 146 -36.64 29.55 19.36
N GLY A 147 -35.54 30.27 19.17
CA GLY A 147 -35.39 31.66 19.60
C GLY A 147 -36.41 32.61 18.96
N ALA A 148 -36.75 32.38 17.69
CA ALA A 148 -37.79 33.15 17.00
C ALA A 148 -39.17 32.94 17.63
N LEU A 149 -39.54 31.69 17.94
CA LEU A 149 -40.84 31.36 18.51
C LEU A 149 -40.97 31.86 19.96
N THR A 150 -39.91 31.81 20.76
CA THR A 150 -39.93 32.34 22.13
C THR A 150 -40.03 33.86 22.16
N ALA A 151 -39.37 34.57 21.23
CA ALA A 151 -39.50 36.02 21.09
C ALA A 151 -40.95 36.43 20.79
N ILE A 152 -41.61 35.74 19.85
CA ILE A 152 -43.01 36.01 19.49
C ILE A 152 -43.97 35.68 20.65
N ALA A 153 -43.70 34.61 21.40
CA ALA A 153 -44.51 34.24 22.57
C ALA A 153 -44.41 35.26 23.72
N GLY A 154 -43.29 36.00 23.83
CA GLY A 154 -43.09 37.05 24.82
C GLY A 154 -43.68 38.41 24.45
N GLU A 155 -43.93 38.66 23.16
CA GLU A 155 -44.51 39.93 22.69
C GLU A 155 -46.04 39.91 22.72
N THR A 156 -46.65 40.94 23.32
CA THR A 156 -48.11 41.05 23.52
C THR A 156 -48.89 41.41 22.24
N GLY A 157 -48.36 41.12 21.05
CA GLY A 157 -48.84 41.65 19.75
C GLY A 157 -49.42 40.62 18.77
N GLY A 158 -49.52 39.34 19.14
CA GLY A 158 -50.05 38.29 18.27
C GLY A 158 -49.10 37.81 17.17
N PHE A 159 -49.41 36.65 16.59
CA PHE A 159 -48.60 35.99 15.56
C PHE A 159 -48.79 36.68 14.20
N THR A 160 -47.73 37.30 13.68
CA THR A 160 -47.69 37.90 12.34
C THR A 160 -46.56 37.27 11.52
N ILE A 161 -46.82 36.97 10.25
CA ILE A 161 -45.89 36.21 9.39
C ILE A 161 -44.58 36.96 9.13
N ASP A 162 -44.64 38.30 9.09
CA ASP A 162 -43.47 39.16 8.89
C ASP A 162 -42.45 39.06 10.04
N LYS A 163 -42.92 38.77 11.27
CA LYS A 163 -42.04 38.57 12.44
C LYS A 163 -41.29 37.23 12.43
N VAL A 164 -41.82 36.23 11.74
CA VAL A 164 -41.24 34.87 11.68
C VAL A 164 -40.32 34.70 10.48
N ALA A 165 -40.61 35.35 9.35
CA ALA A 165 -39.92 35.14 8.09
C ALA A 165 -38.41 35.44 8.15
N GLY A 166 -38.01 36.50 8.85
CA GLY A 166 -36.59 36.88 9.02
C GLY A 166 -35.78 35.82 9.77
N PRO A 167 -36.10 35.52 11.04
CA PRO A 167 -35.37 34.54 11.85
C PRO A 167 -35.35 33.13 11.23
N VAL A 168 -36.42 32.71 10.54
CA VAL A 168 -36.45 31.43 9.83
C VAL A 168 -35.48 31.42 8.65
N GLY A 169 -35.37 32.52 7.90
CA GLY A 169 -34.39 32.66 6.83
C GLY A 169 -32.94 32.57 7.33
N GLU A 170 -32.64 33.23 8.44
CA GLU A 170 -31.31 33.18 9.08
C GLU A 170 -30.95 31.77 9.55
N ALA A 171 -31.92 31.06 10.13
CA ALA A 171 -31.76 29.66 10.51
C ALA A 171 -31.38 28.81 9.29
N LEU A 172 -32.12 28.90 8.18
CA LEU A 172 -31.89 28.08 6.97
C LEU A 172 -30.49 28.26 6.37
N ILE A 173 -29.93 29.47 6.45
CA ILE A 173 -28.57 29.76 5.99
C ILE A 173 -27.53 28.95 6.79
N MET A 174 -27.75 28.70 8.08
CA MET A 174 -26.83 27.91 8.90
C MET A 174 -26.72 26.45 8.41
N THR A 175 -27.84 25.85 8.00
CA THR A 175 -27.82 24.50 7.40
C THR A 175 -27.14 24.48 6.05
N ALA A 176 -27.35 25.51 5.22
CA ALA A 176 -26.62 25.65 3.97
C ALA A 176 -25.10 25.71 4.20
N PHE A 177 -24.64 26.42 5.24
CA PHE A 177 -23.23 26.42 5.64
C PHE A 177 -22.74 25.05 6.11
N GLY A 178 -23.52 24.33 6.94
CA GLY A 178 -23.19 22.97 7.36
C GLY A 178 -22.94 22.03 6.17
N LEU A 179 -23.78 22.11 5.14
CA LEU A 179 -23.62 21.35 3.89
C LEU A 179 -22.42 21.83 3.07
N ALA A 180 -22.20 23.14 2.96
CA ALA A 180 -21.07 23.72 2.25
C ALA A 180 -19.71 23.29 2.85
N VAL A 181 -19.65 23.05 4.17
CA VAL A 181 -18.47 22.51 4.85
C VAL A 181 -18.35 20.99 4.67
N ALA A 182 -19.47 20.27 4.72
CA ALA A 182 -19.48 18.81 4.66
C ALA A 182 -19.11 18.26 3.28
N ILE A 183 -19.65 18.85 2.20
CA ILE A 183 -19.51 18.31 0.84
C ILE A 183 -18.03 18.21 0.41
N PRO A 184 -17.20 19.27 0.53
CA PRO A 184 -15.78 19.17 0.19
C PRO A 184 -15.02 18.18 1.07
N ALA A 185 -15.34 18.12 2.36
CA ALA A 185 -14.69 17.20 3.31
C ALA A 185 -14.92 15.74 2.93
N VAL A 186 -16.17 15.36 2.63
CA VAL A 186 -16.53 13.99 2.22
C VAL A 186 -15.92 13.63 0.87
N LEU A 187 -15.94 14.55 -0.09
CA LEU A 187 -15.32 14.32 -1.41
C LEU A 187 -13.81 14.09 -1.27
N ALA A 188 -13.13 14.94 -0.50
CA ALA A 188 -11.69 14.82 -0.25
C ALA A 188 -11.35 13.52 0.48
N TYR A 189 -12.12 13.14 1.51
CA TYR A 189 -11.96 11.86 2.21
C TYR A 189 -12.00 10.68 1.23
N ASN A 190 -13.01 10.65 0.34
CA ASN A 190 -13.20 9.57 -0.63
C ASN A 190 -12.09 9.53 -1.70
N VAL A 191 -11.68 10.69 -2.22
CA VAL A 191 -10.62 10.77 -3.23
C VAL A 191 -9.27 10.38 -2.63
N PHE A 192 -8.91 10.94 -1.47
CA PHE A 192 -7.64 10.62 -0.83
C PHE A 192 -7.58 9.17 -0.38
N GLY A 193 -8.69 8.60 0.10
CA GLY A 193 -8.76 7.17 0.43
C GLY A 193 -8.36 6.29 -0.75
N ARG A 194 -8.90 6.55 -1.96
CA ARG A 194 -8.52 5.81 -3.17
C ARG A 194 -7.04 5.94 -3.52
N VAL A 195 -6.48 7.14 -3.39
CA VAL A 195 -5.04 7.36 -3.68
C VAL A 195 -4.16 6.67 -2.65
N VAL A 196 -4.53 6.70 -1.37
CA VAL A 196 -3.83 5.99 -0.30
C VAL A 196 -3.84 4.48 -0.55
N SER A 197 -5.00 3.89 -0.86
CA SER A 197 -5.09 2.46 -1.17
C SER A 197 -4.28 2.06 -2.40
N ARG A 198 -4.15 2.95 -3.40
CA ARG A 198 -3.25 2.70 -4.54
C ARG A 198 -1.78 2.66 -4.11
N ILE A 199 -1.34 3.62 -3.27
CA ILE A 199 0.04 3.64 -2.78
C ILE A 199 0.32 2.43 -1.87
N GLU A 200 -0.65 2.04 -1.05
CA GLU A 200 -0.60 0.84 -0.21
C GLU A 200 -0.33 -0.41 -1.05
N ALA A 201 -1.09 -0.62 -2.13
CA ALA A 201 -0.88 -1.75 -3.03
C ALA A 201 0.52 -1.78 -3.67
N GLU A 202 1.05 -0.62 -4.06
CA GLU A 202 2.42 -0.50 -4.61
C GLU A 202 3.48 -0.84 -3.54
N LEU A 203 3.29 -0.39 -2.30
CA LEU A 203 4.20 -0.68 -1.19
C LEU A 203 4.13 -2.16 -0.76
N GLU A 204 2.94 -2.77 -0.77
CA GLU A 204 2.75 -4.20 -0.53
C GLU A 204 3.43 -5.05 -1.62
N GLY A 205 3.27 -4.68 -2.89
CA GLY A 205 3.99 -5.31 -4.01
C GLY A 205 5.50 -5.22 -3.82
N PHE A 206 6.02 -4.03 -3.51
CA PHE A 206 7.44 -3.85 -3.23
C PHE A 206 7.94 -4.70 -2.04
N ALA A 207 7.17 -4.78 -0.95
CA ALA A 207 7.50 -5.62 0.19
C ALA A 207 7.50 -7.12 -0.17
N HIS A 208 6.56 -7.55 -1.01
CA HIS A 208 6.51 -8.93 -1.51
C HIS A 208 7.74 -9.26 -2.36
N ASP A 209 8.13 -8.38 -3.27
CA ASP A 209 9.31 -8.58 -4.12
C ASP A 209 10.60 -8.63 -3.28
N LEU A 210 10.71 -7.79 -2.24
CA LEU A 210 11.84 -7.84 -1.30
C LEU A 210 11.89 -9.15 -0.52
N LEU A 211 10.73 -9.67 -0.10
CA LEU A 211 10.64 -10.95 0.59
C LEU A 211 11.07 -12.10 -0.32
N GLY A 212 10.67 -12.09 -1.59
CA GLY A 212 11.12 -13.09 -2.57
C GLY A 212 12.62 -13.00 -2.87
N ALA A 213 13.16 -11.78 -3.00
CA ALA A 213 14.57 -11.57 -3.32
C ALA A 213 15.54 -11.85 -2.16
N LEU A 214 15.11 -11.63 -0.90
CA LEU A 214 15.99 -11.66 0.28
C LEU A 214 15.59 -12.70 1.34
N GLY A 215 14.40 -13.29 1.21
CA GLY A 215 13.82 -14.25 2.16
C GLY A 215 14.01 -15.71 1.76
N GLU A 216 14.32 -16.00 0.50
CA GLU A 216 14.68 -17.35 0.05
C GLU A 216 16.11 -17.66 0.52
N ASP A 217 16.28 -18.59 1.45
CA ASP A 217 17.59 -19.20 1.68
C ASP A 217 17.96 -19.97 0.40
N PRO A 218 19.21 -19.88 -0.10
CA PRO A 218 19.61 -20.65 -1.27
C PRO A 218 19.26 -22.11 -1.02
N ALA A 219 18.44 -22.70 -1.88
CA ALA A 219 18.07 -24.10 -1.77
C ALA A 219 19.35 -24.92 -1.53
N PRO A 220 19.41 -25.80 -0.52
CA PRO A 220 20.58 -26.62 -0.31
C PRO A 220 20.84 -27.33 -1.63
N GLU A 221 21.99 -27.04 -2.25
CA GLU A 221 22.40 -27.64 -3.51
C GLU A 221 22.30 -29.15 -3.31
N ALA A 222 21.27 -29.77 -3.89
CA ALA A 222 21.06 -31.19 -3.74
C ALA A 222 22.35 -31.85 -4.25
N PRO A 223 23.04 -32.67 -3.44
CA PRO A 223 24.29 -33.29 -3.86
C PRO A 223 24.06 -33.92 -5.23
N LEU A 224 24.79 -33.44 -6.25
CA LEU A 224 24.69 -33.98 -7.59
C LEU A 224 24.76 -35.51 -7.47
N PRO A 225 23.79 -36.27 -8.03
CA PRO A 225 23.84 -37.71 -7.95
C PRO A 225 25.19 -38.16 -8.49
N PRO A 226 25.90 -39.07 -7.78
CA PRO A 226 27.21 -39.51 -8.20
C PRO A 226 27.13 -40.00 -9.65
N PRO A 227 28.15 -39.70 -10.49
CA PRO A 227 28.11 -40.10 -11.89
C PRO A 227 27.82 -41.59 -11.98
N ALA A 228 26.77 -41.95 -12.73
CA ALA A 228 26.37 -43.34 -12.91
C ALA A 228 27.59 -44.15 -13.38
N ARG A 229 28.03 -45.10 -12.55
CA ARG A 229 29.14 -46.00 -12.92
C ARG A 229 28.69 -46.78 -14.17
N CYS A 230 29.36 -46.57 -15.30
CA CYS A 230 29.14 -47.42 -16.47
C CYS A 230 29.32 -48.89 -16.07
N PRO A 231 28.40 -49.79 -16.45
CA PRO A 231 28.59 -51.21 -16.21
C PRO A 231 29.88 -51.63 -16.91
N ARG A 232 30.87 -52.10 -16.12
CA ARG A 232 32.06 -52.76 -16.65
C ARG A 232 31.58 -53.95 -17.47
N SER A 233 31.66 -53.85 -18.80
CA SER A 233 31.56 -55.01 -19.67
C SER A 233 32.65 -56.00 -19.23
N ARG A 234 32.23 -57.13 -18.66
CA ARG A 234 33.12 -58.27 -18.47
C ARG A 234 33.71 -58.62 -19.85
N PRO A 235 35.01 -58.94 -19.96
CA PRO A 235 35.56 -59.44 -21.21
C PRO A 235 34.94 -60.82 -21.48
N GLY A 236 33.85 -60.82 -22.25
CA GLY A 236 33.23 -62.02 -22.80
C GLY A 236 34.06 -62.51 -23.96
N HIS A 237 34.56 -63.73 -23.82
CA HIS A 237 35.06 -64.58 -24.88
C HIS A 237 33.96 -64.69 -25.95
N LEU A 238 34.23 -64.20 -27.16
CA LEU A 238 33.35 -64.33 -28.33
C LEU A 238 33.37 -65.79 -28.80
N PRO A 239 32.24 -66.52 -28.81
CA PRO A 239 32.12 -67.70 -29.66
C PRO A 239 31.87 -67.22 -31.08
N TRP A 240 32.72 -67.67 -32.00
CA TRP A 240 32.50 -67.58 -33.43
C TRP A 240 31.30 -68.48 -33.78
N HIS A 241 30.62 -68.18 -34.89
CA HIS A 241 29.44 -68.85 -35.44
C HIS A 241 28.08 -68.24 -35.05
N SER A 242 27.58 -67.35 -35.91
CA SER A 242 26.42 -67.67 -36.75
C SER A 242 26.11 -66.49 -37.69
N VAL A 243 26.33 -66.72 -38.99
CA VAL A 243 25.84 -65.85 -40.06
C VAL A 243 24.32 -66.05 -40.14
N ALA A 244 23.54 -65.00 -39.88
CA ALA A 244 22.10 -65.00 -40.11
C ALA A 244 21.82 -64.46 -41.54
N PRO A 245 20.96 -65.11 -42.35
CA PRO A 245 20.63 -64.65 -43.70
C PRO A 245 19.58 -63.51 -43.68
N PRO A 246 19.48 -62.73 -44.77
CA PRO A 246 18.58 -61.58 -44.84
C PRO A 246 17.17 -62.01 -45.27
N SER A 247 16.14 -61.55 -44.55
CA SER A 247 14.75 -61.68 -45.01
C SER A 247 13.92 -60.46 -44.61
N ALA A 248 13.51 -59.75 -45.66
CA ALA A 248 12.20 -59.12 -45.91
C ALA A 248 11.57 -58.12 -44.91
N ALA A 249 11.44 -56.90 -45.45
CA ALA A 249 10.48 -55.83 -45.24
C ALA A 249 9.11 -56.13 -44.58
N ALA A 250 8.66 -55.17 -43.74
CA ALA A 250 7.39 -54.39 -43.77
C ALA A 250 6.86 -54.07 -42.33
N PRO A 251 5.87 -53.16 -42.11
CA PRO A 251 6.14 -51.75 -41.78
C PRO A 251 5.30 -51.27 -40.54
N PRO A 252 4.87 -49.99 -40.37
CA PRO A 252 5.05 -49.25 -39.11
C PRO A 252 3.78 -49.13 -38.24
N ALA A 253 3.94 -49.05 -36.92
CA ALA A 253 2.86 -48.60 -36.04
C ALA A 253 3.39 -47.86 -34.80
N ALA A 254 3.09 -46.56 -34.78
CA ALA A 254 2.79 -45.67 -33.66
C ALA A 254 3.16 -46.11 -32.22
N ALA A 255 3.89 -45.25 -31.50
CA ALA A 255 3.34 -44.48 -30.37
C ALA A 255 4.43 -43.79 -29.54
N ARG A 256 4.20 -42.49 -29.31
CA ARG A 256 4.47 -41.73 -28.08
C ARG A 256 5.92 -41.35 -27.77
N SER A 257 6.14 -40.05 -27.92
CA SER A 257 7.17 -39.21 -27.34
C SER A 257 7.32 -39.36 -25.82
N ALA A 258 8.53 -39.66 -25.37
CA ALA A 258 9.04 -39.39 -24.03
C ALA A 258 10.42 -38.70 -24.16
N PRO A 259 10.71 -37.60 -23.44
CA PRO A 259 12.00 -36.94 -23.46
C PRO A 259 12.86 -37.43 -22.29
N ALA A 260 14.01 -38.04 -22.55
CA ALA A 260 15.04 -38.23 -21.53
C ALA A 260 16.41 -38.39 -22.21
N GLY A 261 17.36 -37.58 -21.77
CA GLY A 261 18.66 -37.40 -22.41
C GLY A 261 19.44 -38.69 -22.62
N SER A 262 19.80 -38.94 -23.89
CA SER A 262 20.89 -39.84 -24.24
C SER A 262 22.18 -39.02 -24.32
N GLY A 263 22.80 -38.78 -23.17
CA GLY A 263 24.21 -38.40 -23.11
C GLY A 263 25.02 -39.48 -23.80
N ARG A 264 25.54 -39.20 -25.01
CA ARG A 264 26.48 -40.08 -25.70
C ARG A 264 27.72 -40.22 -24.82
N CYS A 265 27.93 -41.40 -24.26
CA CYS A 265 29.22 -41.80 -23.71
C CYS A 265 30.24 -41.82 -24.84
N ARG A 266 31.01 -40.74 -24.98
CA ARG A 266 32.17 -40.67 -25.85
C ARG A 266 33.26 -41.50 -25.17
N THR A 267 33.50 -42.72 -25.66
CA THR A 267 34.64 -43.53 -25.22
C THR A 267 35.92 -42.75 -25.51
N SER A 268 36.62 -42.29 -24.46
CA SER A 268 37.94 -41.71 -24.61
C SER A 268 38.90 -42.83 -24.98
N THR A 269 39.18 -43.00 -26.27
CA THR A 269 40.29 -43.82 -26.73
C THR A 269 41.57 -43.11 -26.34
N SER A 270 42.10 -43.41 -25.15
CA SER A 270 43.43 -42.94 -24.75
C SER A 270 44.47 -43.63 -25.65
N ARG A 271 44.87 -42.97 -26.75
CA ARG A 271 46.09 -43.32 -27.48
C ARG A 271 47.28 -42.98 -26.59
N ARG A 272 47.85 -44.03 -26.01
CA ARG A 272 49.10 -44.00 -25.25
C ARG A 272 50.24 -44.02 -26.29
N TRP A 273 50.87 -42.88 -26.52
CA TRP A 273 52.11 -42.78 -27.32
C TRP A 273 53.29 -42.90 -26.36
N TRP A 274 54.20 -43.84 -26.66
CA TRP A 274 55.51 -43.97 -26.03
C TRP A 274 56.51 -43.18 -26.87
N THR A 275 57.31 -42.34 -26.20
CA THR A 275 58.71 -42.00 -26.53
C THR A 275 59.42 -41.70 -25.24
#